data_AF-A0A1V5VI48-F1
#
_entry.id   AF-A0A1V5VI48-F1
#
_cell.length_a   1.000
_cell.length_b   1.000
_cell.length_c   1.000
_cell.angle_alpha   90.00
_cell.angle_beta   90.00
_cell.angle_gamma   90.00
#
_symmetry.space_group_name_H-M   'P 1'
#
loop_
_entity.id
_entity.type
_entity.pdbx_description
1 polymer ?
#
loop_
_entity_poly.entity_id
_entity_poly.type
_entity_poly.pdbx_seq_one_letter_code
_entity_poly.pdbx_strand_id
1 'polypeptide(L)'
;MISRQEILDFSREFGIRANIVEKDYVLAWLLAGISNQSELNTSWIFKGGTCLKKCYFETYRFSEDLDFTLTKPEHLDKDFLTNVFQNIAEWVNETTGIEIPKNEISFEVFKNPRENLSVEGKISYKGPLQPTGTLPRIKLDLTTDEILALNPVSREVHHPYSDKPSTGIHIQCYCFEELFAEKIRALAERLRPRDLYDVIHLKRHNSMNPNRDILMDTLKKKCEFKGIQTPSMNSIAAKPERAELESEWKNMLGHQLSVLPPFEQFWQELPAVFEWIYKISERIVEPQISSMNKVIDKTWHSPAMAQAWHVNVPIEIIRFAAANRLCVNLAYNNTSRLIEPYSLRKSQDGNLLLYAVKHQIGEVRAYRVDRIQGVEVTKESFTPRYAVELTESGPLLIPLRKSNRRR
;
A
#
# COMPACT_ATOMS: atom_id res chain seq x y z
N MET A 1 -22.05 9.92 -4.79
CA MET A 1 -21.11 10.98 -5.20
C MET A 1 -20.68 11.76 -3.98
N ILE A 2 -19.38 11.80 -3.72
CA ILE A 2 -18.80 12.68 -2.71
C ILE A 2 -18.67 14.13 -3.19
N SER A 3 -18.58 15.05 -2.23
CA SER A 3 -18.41 16.47 -2.54
C SER A 3 -16.95 16.83 -2.86
N ARG A 4 -16.75 17.93 -3.59
CA ARG A 4 -15.43 18.58 -3.74
C ARG A 4 -14.78 18.87 -2.39
N GLN A 5 -15.59 19.28 -1.41
CA GLN A 5 -15.10 19.62 -0.07
C GLN A 5 -14.51 18.40 0.65
N GLU A 6 -15.14 17.23 0.51
CA GLU A 6 -14.65 15.99 1.11
C GLU A 6 -13.26 15.60 0.58
N ILE A 7 -13.02 15.74 -0.73
CA ILE A 7 -11.69 15.56 -1.32
C ILE A 7 -10.66 16.53 -0.72
N LEU A 8 -11.04 17.80 -0.52
CA LEU A 8 -10.16 18.80 0.07
C LEU A 8 -9.89 18.52 1.56
N ASP A 9 -10.85 17.95 2.29
CA ASP A 9 -10.70 17.60 3.69
C ASP A 9 -9.71 16.46 3.85
N PHE A 10 -9.88 15.38 3.08
CA PHE A 10 -8.91 14.29 3.01
C PHE A 10 -7.54 14.79 2.55
N SER A 11 -7.46 15.67 1.55
CA SER A 11 -6.20 16.28 1.11
C SER A 11 -5.43 16.98 2.24
N ARG A 12 -6.14 17.72 3.11
CA ARG A 12 -5.53 18.37 4.28
C ARG A 12 -5.14 17.37 5.36
N GLU A 13 -5.99 16.40 5.64
CA GLU A 13 -5.77 15.38 6.68
C GLU A 13 -4.58 14.48 6.36
N PHE A 14 -4.47 14.09 5.09
CA PHE A 14 -3.39 13.26 4.58
C PHE A 14 -2.11 14.04 4.26
N GLY A 15 -2.19 15.37 4.11
CA GLY A 15 -1.08 16.19 3.63
C GLY A 15 -0.68 15.88 2.19
N ILE A 16 -1.65 15.46 1.37
CA ILE A 16 -1.44 14.99 -0.02
C ILE A 16 -2.28 15.86 -0.95
N ARG A 17 -1.79 16.10 -2.18
CA ARG A 17 -2.47 16.97 -3.14
C ARG A 17 -3.87 16.43 -3.47
N ALA A 18 -4.86 17.32 -3.54
CA ALA A 18 -6.25 16.97 -3.78
C ALA A 18 -6.48 16.12 -5.04
N ASN A 19 -5.72 16.36 -6.11
CA ASN A 19 -5.82 15.58 -7.35
C ASN A 19 -5.37 14.11 -7.19
N ILE A 20 -4.44 13.83 -6.26
CA ILE A 20 -4.03 12.47 -5.93
C ILE A 20 -5.15 11.77 -5.13
N VAL A 21 -5.75 12.49 -4.18
CA VAL A 21 -6.89 11.98 -3.39
C VAL A 21 -8.09 11.68 -4.29
N GLU A 22 -8.41 12.58 -5.24
CA GLU A 22 -9.45 12.32 -6.23
C GLU A 22 -9.13 11.10 -7.09
N LYS A 23 -7.90 10.95 -7.56
CA LYS A 23 -7.52 9.79 -8.37
C LYS A 23 -7.65 8.49 -7.58
N ASP A 24 -7.27 8.48 -6.30
CA ASP A 24 -7.47 7.34 -5.40
C ASP A 24 -8.96 6.98 -5.22
N TYR A 25 -9.82 7.99 -5.10
CA TYR A 25 -11.29 7.82 -5.09
C TYR A 25 -11.80 7.19 -6.39
N VAL A 26 -11.40 7.73 -7.56
CA VAL A 26 -11.85 7.20 -8.85
C VAL A 26 -11.34 5.78 -9.10
N LEU A 27 -10.12 5.45 -8.67
CA LEU A 27 -9.58 4.09 -8.76
C LEU A 27 -10.47 3.07 -8.03
N ALA A 28 -10.99 3.40 -6.85
CA ALA A 28 -11.87 2.50 -6.09
C ALA A 28 -13.20 2.23 -6.84
N TRP A 29 -13.80 3.27 -7.42
CA TRP A 29 -15.02 3.12 -8.21
C TRP A 29 -14.80 2.41 -9.54
N LEU A 30 -13.65 2.60 -10.19
CA LEU A 30 -13.30 1.84 -11.39
C LEU A 30 -13.10 0.35 -11.07
N LEU A 31 -12.45 0.03 -9.93
CA LEU A 31 -12.35 -1.34 -9.42
C LEU A 31 -13.74 -1.93 -9.11
N ALA A 32 -14.64 -1.14 -8.53
CA ALA A 32 -16.04 -1.55 -8.32
C ALA A 32 -16.72 -1.89 -9.66
N GLY A 33 -16.58 -1.03 -10.67
CA GLY A 33 -17.12 -1.25 -12.00
C GLY A 33 -16.58 -2.54 -12.63
N ILE A 34 -15.27 -2.77 -12.58
CA ILE A 34 -14.63 -4.02 -13.05
C ILE A 34 -15.18 -5.24 -12.31
N SER A 35 -15.30 -5.17 -10.98
CA SER A 35 -15.80 -6.28 -10.15
C SER A 35 -17.28 -6.60 -10.38
N ASN A 36 -18.05 -5.63 -10.85
CA ASN A 36 -19.48 -5.78 -11.11
C ASN A 36 -19.79 -6.35 -12.50
N GLN A 37 -18.80 -6.40 -13.41
CA GLN A 37 -18.94 -7.04 -14.71
C GLN A 37 -18.77 -8.55 -14.58
N SER A 38 -19.81 -9.31 -14.93
CA SER A 38 -19.83 -10.77 -14.83
C SER A 38 -18.75 -11.46 -15.68
N GLU A 39 -18.35 -10.81 -16.76
CA GLU A 39 -17.35 -11.26 -17.71
C GLU A 39 -15.94 -11.15 -17.13
N LEU A 40 -15.69 -10.14 -16.27
CA LEU A 40 -14.36 -9.82 -15.76
C LEU A 40 -14.11 -10.37 -14.35
N ASN A 41 -15.12 -10.35 -13.48
CA ASN A 41 -14.95 -10.47 -12.02
C ASN A 41 -14.24 -11.73 -11.51
N THR A 42 -14.28 -12.85 -12.25
CA THR A 42 -13.56 -14.09 -11.91
C THR A 42 -12.31 -14.31 -12.75
N SER A 43 -12.10 -13.55 -13.82
CA SER A 43 -11.00 -13.75 -14.78
C SER A 43 -9.91 -12.69 -14.73
N TRP A 44 -10.17 -11.57 -14.06
CA TRP A 44 -9.25 -10.47 -13.88
C TRP A 44 -8.76 -10.44 -12.44
N ILE A 45 -7.50 -10.80 -12.23
CA ILE A 45 -6.92 -10.87 -10.90
C ILE A 45 -6.02 -9.65 -10.66
N PHE A 46 -6.43 -8.80 -9.72
CA PHE A 46 -5.78 -7.54 -9.40
C PHE A 46 -4.44 -7.75 -8.70
N LYS A 47 -3.40 -7.01 -9.12
CA LYS A 47 -2.05 -7.12 -8.59
C LYS A 47 -1.33 -5.77 -8.53
N GLY A 48 -0.02 -5.79 -8.27
CA GLY A 48 0.82 -4.60 -8.33
C GLY A 48 0.75 -3.71 -7.09
N GLY A 49 1.23 -2.48 -7.23
CA GLY A 49 1.35 -1.53 -6.10
C GLY A 49 0.01 -0.99 -5.63
N THR A 50 -0.92 -0.75 -6.55
CA THR A 50 -2.27 -0.25 -6.23
C THR A 50 -3.09 -1.31 -5.51
N CYS A 51 -2.89 -2.60 -5.82
CA CYS A 51 -3.48 -3.71 -5.06
C CYS A 51 -3.04 -3.73 -3.60
N LEU A 52 -1.74 -3.56 -3.33
CA LEU A 52 -1.23 -3.44 -1.96
C LEU A 52 -1.87 -2.27 -1.22
N LYS A 53 -1.90 -1.09 -1.86
CA LYS A 53 -2.47 0.13 -1.26
C LYS A 53 -3.97 -0.01 -0.98
N LYS A 54 -4.73 -0.62 -1.89
CA LYS A 54 -6.20 -0.69 -1.79
C LYS A 54 -6.71 -1.89 -0.99
N CYS A 55 -6.00 -3.02 -0.98
CA CYS A 55 -6.51 -4.29 -0.42
C CYS A 55 -5.76 -4.76 0.84
N TYR A 56 -4.63 -4.13 1.21
CA TYR A 56 -3.79 -4.61 2.31
C TYR A 56 -3.41 -3.52 3.33
N PHE A 57 -2.85 -2.38 2.89
CA PHE A 57 -2.48 -1.28 3.79
C PHE A 57 -2.31 0.04 3.04
N GLU A 58 -2.79 1.15 3.62
CA GLU A 58 -2.89 2.43 2.93
C GLU A 58 -1.69 3.37 3.14
N THR A 59 -0.85 3.14 4.16
CA THR A 59 0.43 3.84 4.42
C THR A 59 1.51 3.59 3.36
N TYR A 60 1.13 2.97 2.23
CA TYR A 60 2.00 2.69 1.11
C TYR A 60 2.13 3.89 0.16
N ARG A 61 3.24 3.93 -0.60
CA ARG A 61 3.48 4.94 -1.63
C ARG A 61 2.31 5.01 -2.63
N PHE A 62 2.11 6.18 -3.21
CA PHE A 62 1.10 6.35 -4.24
C PHE A 62 1.43 5.53 -5.49
N SER A 63 0.42 4.80 -5.93
CA SER A 63 0.40 4.06 -7.18
C SER A 63 -0.92 4.39 -7.84
N GLU A 64 -0.87 4.73 -9.12
CA GLU A 64 -1.98 5.33 -9.86
C GLU A 64 -2.44 4.47 -11.04
N ASP A 65 -1.77 3.34 -11.25
CA ASP A 65 -1.96 2.40 -12.35
C ASP A 65 -2.70 1.16 -11.82
N LEU A 66 -3.51 0.53 -12.67
CA LEU A 66 -4.23 -0.70 -12.34
C LEU A 66 -3.59 -1.88 -13.07
N ASP A 67 -2.93 -2.78 -12.36
CA ASP A 67 -2.30 -3.97 -12.93
C ASP A 67 -3.19 -5.20 -12.73
N PHE A 68 -3.46 -5.95 -13.80
CA PHE A 68 -4.18 -7.21 -13.73
C PHE A 68 -3.43 -8.34 -14.44
N THR A 69 -3.55 -9.54 -13.87
CA THR A 69 -3.29 -10.79 -14.58
C THR A 69 -4.62 -11.40 -15.00
N LEU A 70 -4.73 -11.73 -16.29
CA LEU A 70 -5.93 -12.31 -16.87
C LEU A 70 -5.80 -13.84 -16.97
N THR A 71 -6.82 -14.56 -16.51
CA THR A 71 -6.91 -16.02 -16.68
C THR A 71 -7.57 -16.42 -18.01
N LYS A 72 -8.16 -15.45 -18.72
CA LYS A 72 -8.79 -15.60 -20.03
C LYS A 72 -8.03 -14.74 -21.07
N PRO A 73 -7.09 -15.31 -21.82
CA PRO A 73 -6.32 -14.56 -22.81
C PRO A 73 -7.15 -13.92 -23.92
N GLU A 74 -8.32 -14.47 -24.21
CA GLU A 74 -9.29 -13.91 -25.16
C GLU A 74 -9.81 -12.51 -24.77
N HIS A 75 -9.64 -12.09 -23.51
CA HIS A 75 -9.97 -10.74 -23.07
C HIS A 75 -8.92 -9.69 -23.46
N LEU A 76 -7.75 -10.08 -23.98
CA LEU A 76 -6.77 -9.16 -24.57
C LEU A 76 -7.18 -8.75 -26.00
N ASP A 77 -8.43 -8.32 -26.14
CA ASP A 77 -9.04 -7.89 -27.39
C ASP A 77 -9.55 -6.46 -27.26
N LYS A 78 -9.19 -5.62 -28.23
CA LYS A 78 -9.47 -4.18 -28.17
C LYS A 78 -10.97 -3.88 -28.21
N ASP A 79 -11.73 -4.59 -29.04
CA ASP A 79 -13.16 -4.32 -29.23
C ASP A 79 -13.96 -4.79 -28.02
N PHE A 80 -13.64 -5.98 -27.49
CA PHE A 80 -14.16 -6.47 -26.22
C PHE A 80 -13.91 -5.48 -25.09
N LEU A 81 -12.65 -5.05 -24.89
CA LEU A 81 -12.28 -4.12 -23.82
C LEU A 81 -13.00 -2.77 -23.96
N THR A 82 -13.09 -2.25 -25.19
CA THR A 82 -13.78 -0.98 -25.46
C THR A 82 -15.25 -1.08 -25.08
N ASN A 83 -15.95 -2.13 -25.49
CA ASN A 83 -17.37 -2.33 -25.16
C ASN A 83 -17.59 -2.47 -23.65
N VAL A 84 -16.80 -3.30 -22.97
CA VAL A 84 -16.95 -3.53 -21.53
C VAL A 84 -16.65 -2.26 -20.73
N PHE A 85 -15.60 -1.51 -21.09
CA PHE A 85 -15.28 -0.27 -20.37
C PHE A 85 -16.24 0.88 -20.65
N GLN A 86 -16.95 0.88 -21.79
CA GLN A 86 -18.06 1.81 -22.00
C GLN A 86 -19.23 1.51 -21.05
N ASN A 87 -19.56 0.24 -20.83
CA ASN A 87 -20.59 -0.16 -19.86
C ASN A 87 -20.17 0.19 -18.42
N ILE A 88 -18.89 -0.05 -18.07
CA ILE A 88 -18.34 0.36 -16.77
C ILE A 88 -18.41 1.89 -16.61
N ALA A 89 -18.06 2.65 -17.65
CA ALA A 89 -18.11 4.11 -17.63
C ALA A 89 -19.53 4.63 -17.36
N GLU A 90 -20.54 4.07 -18.03
CA GLU A 90 -21.95 4.40 -17.78
C GLU A 90 -22.36 4.07 -16.35
N TRP A 91 -22.09 2.85 -15.89
CA TRP A 91 -22.45 2.41 -14.54
C TRP A 91 -21.79 3.26 -13.44
N VAL A 92 -20.50 3.59 -13.61
CA VAL A 92 -19.77 4.47 -12.68
C VAL A 92 -20.41 5.86 -12.67
N ASN A 93 -20.78 6.40 -13.84
CA ASN A 93 -21.43 7.69 -13.93
C ASN A 93 -22.80 7.71 -13.23
N GLU A 94 -23.64 6.72 -13.50
CA GLU A 94 -24.97 6.61 -12.87
C GLU A 94 -24.88 6.46 -11.36
N THR A 95 -23.90 5.68 -10.88
CA THR A 95 -23.72 5.39 -9.45
C THR A 95 -23.11 6.57 -8.70
N THR A 96 -22.20 7.32 -9.33
CA THR A 96 -21.29 8.22 -8.61
C THR A 96 -21.20 9.62 -9.18
N GLY A 97 -21.73 9.89 -10.36
CA GLY A 97 -21.55 11.14 -11.11
C GLY A 97 -20.15 11.34 -11.71
N ILE A 98 -19.20 10.43 -11.51
CA ILE A 98 -17.89 10.49 -12.19
C ILE A 98 -18.11 10.33 -13.69
N GLU A 99 -17.64 11.27 -14.50
CA GLU A 99 -17.74 11.16 -15.96
C GLU A 99 -16.48 10.47 -16.50
N ILE A 100 -16.64 9.42 -17.28
CA ILE A 100 -15.57 8.76 -18.04
C ILE A 100 -15.94 8.89 -19.52
N PRO A 101 -15.45 9.92 -20.24
CA PRO A 101 -15.84 10.16 -21.62
C PRO A 101 -15.46 8.98 -22.50
N LYS A 102 -16.43 8.40 -23.22
CA LYS A 102 -16.22 7.18 -24.01
C LYS A 102 -15.13 7.33 -25.09
N ASN A 103 -14.97 8.53 -25.64
CA ASN A 103 -13.94 8.87 -26.63
C ASN A 103 -12.54 9.03 -26.02
N GLU A 104 -12.43 9.03 -24.70
CA GLU A 104 -11.18 9.12 -23.93
C GLU A 104 -10.81 7.78 -23.25
N ILE A 105 -11.50 6.70 -23.65
CA ILE A 105 -11.15 5.33 -23.31
C ILE A 105 -10.39 4.75 -24.50
N SER A 106 -9.15 4.32 -24.30
CA SER A 106 -8.35 3.70 -25.35
C SER A 106 -7.56 2.50 -24.84
N PHE A 107 -7.46 1.47 -25.67
CA PHE A 107 -6.67 0.27 -25.43
C PHE A 107 -5.68 0.06 -26.56
N GLU A 108 -4.43 -0.19 -26.20
CA GLU A 108 -3.35 -0.55 -27.10
C GLU A 108 -2.92 -1.98 -26.80
N VAL A 109 -3.19 -2.89 -27.75
CA VAL A 109 -2.72 -4.28 -27.70
C VAL A 109 -1.33 -4.31 -28.33
N PHE A 110 -0.35 -4.82 -27.60
CA PHE A 110 1.02 -4.92 -28.07
C PHE A 110 1.67 -6.22 -27.62
N LYS A 111 2.80 -6.57 -28.25
CA LYS A 111 3.65 -7.67 -27.78
C LYS A 111 4.71 -7.12 -26.83
N ASN A 112 4.82 -7.72 -25.66
CA ASN A 112 5.86 -7.38 -24.70
C ASN A 112 7.23 -7.96 -25.13
N PRO A 113 8.35 -7.63 -24.44
CA PRO A 113 9.68 -8.12 -24.81
C PRO A 113 9.85 -9.65 -24.83
N ARG A 114 8.89 -10.40 -24.29
CA ARG A 114 8.85 -11.88 -24.30
C ARG A 114 7.92 -12.43 -25.39
N GLU A 115 7.52 -11.58 -26.34
CA GLU A 115 6.61 -11.89 -27.46
C GLU A 115 5.17 -12.28 -27.07
N ASN A 116 4.78 -12.05 -25.80
CA ASN A 116 3.42 -12.28 -25.33
C ASN A 116 2.54 -11.05 -25.52
N LEU A 117 1.24 -11.26 -25.76
CA LEU A 117 0.28 -10.17 -25.84
C LEU A 117 0.07 -9.51 -24.47
N SER A 118 -0.03 -8.20 -24.48
CA SER A 118 -0.35 -7.36 -23.32
C SER A 118 -1.17 -6.17 -23.78
N VAL A 119 -1.89 -5.53 -22.85
CA VAL A 119 -2.67 -4.33 -23.16
C VAL A 119 -2.31 -3.20 -22.20
N GLU A 120 -2.05 -2.01 -22.76
CA GLU A 120 -2.09 -0.74 -22.02
C GLU A 120 -3.42 -0.05 -22.31
N GLY A 121 -4.23 0.14 -21.28
CA GLY A 121 -5.46 0.90 -21.26
C GLY A 121 -5.25 2.29 -20.68
N LYS A 122 -5.96 3.27 -21.22
CA LYS A 122 -5.91 4.68 -20.85
C LYS A 122 -7.34 5.16 -20.69
N ILE A 123 -7.71 5.51 -19.46
CA ILE A 123 -9.09 5.85 -19.09
C ILE A 123 -9.07 7.25 -18.46
N SER A 124 -9.44 8.27 -19.23
CA SER A 124 -9.56 9.63 -18.70
C SER A 124 -10.88 9.81 -17.94
N TYR A 125 -10.90 10.66 -16.93
CA TYR A 125 -12.08 10.89 -16.11
C TYR A 125 -12.23 12.36 -15.71
N LYS A 126 -13.45 12.72 -15.30
CA LYS A 126 -13.79 13.99 -14.67
C LYS A 126 -14.47 13.70 -13.33
N GLY A 127 -13.75 13.97 -12.26
CA GLY A 127 -14.20 13.73 -10.89
C GLY A 127 -14.79 14.97 -10.19
N PRO A 128 -15.01 14.89 -8.86
CA PRO A 128 -15.54 15.99 -8.04
C PRO A 128 -14.77 17.32 -8.09
N LEU A 129 -13.47 17.33 -8.40
CA LEU A 129 -12.64 18.53 -8.55
C LEU A 129 -12.93 19.29 -9.85
N GLN A 130 -13.54 18.63 -10.85
CA GLN A 130 -13.98 19.22 -12.12
C GLN A 130 -12.85 20.03 -12.82
N PRO A 131 -11.76 19.37 -13.26
CA PRO A 131 -10.65 20.05 -13.94
C PRO A 131 -11.10 20.73 -15.23
N THR A 132 -10.54 21.91 -15.53
CA THR A 132 -10.89 22.73 -16.70
C THR A 132 -9.97 22.52 -17.92
N GLY A 133 -8.92 21.71 -17.78
CA GLY A 133 -7.94 21.41 -18.84
C GLY A 133 -7.90 19.92 -19.21
N THR A 134 -6.71 19.40 -19.50
CA THR A 134 -6.50 17.97 -19.79
C THR A 134 -7.04 17.11 -18.65
N LEU A 135 -7.88 16.15 -18.99
CA LEU A 135 -8.46 15.24 -18.01
C LEU A 135 -7.38 14.35 -17.38
N PRO A 136 -7.43 14.13 -16.06
CA PRO A 136 -6.60 13.11 -15.43
C PRO A 136 -6.95 11.73 -15.98
N ARG A 137 -5.97 10.84 -15.95
CA ARG A 137 -6.06 9.52 -16.57
C ARG A 137 -5.60 8.43 -15.64
N ILE A 138 -6.34 7.32 -15.61
CA ILE A 138 -5.93 6.06 -15.00
C ILE A 138 -5.35 5.17 -16.10
N LYS A 139 -4.19 4.58 -15.83
CA LYS A 139 -3.61 3.54 -16.68
C LYS A 139 -4.08 2.16 -16.20
N LEU A 140 -4.26 1.26 -17.15
CA LEU A 140 -4.63 -0.12 -16.92
C LEU A 140 -3.65 -1.03 -17.66
N ASP A 141 -2.94 -1.88 -16.97
CA ASP A 141 -2.00 -2.84 -17.56
C ASP A 141 -2.57 -4.25 -17.42
N LEU A 142 -2.81 -4.92 -18.56
CA LEU A 142 -3.36 -6.27 -18.61
C LEU A 142 -2.33 -7.23 -19.18
N THR A 143 -2.10 -8.33 -18.45
CA THR A 143 -1.07 -9.33 -18.79
C THR A 143 -1.63 -10.74 -18.68
N THR A 144 -1.23 -11.62 -19.58
CA THR A 144 -1.45 -13.08 -19.50
C THR A 144 -0.15 -13.84 -19.29
N ASP A 145 0.98 -13.16 -19.40
CA ASP A 145 2.33 -13.71 -19.28
C ASP A 145 2.81 -13.73 -17.82
N GLU A 146 1.96 -14.12 -16.90
CA GLU A 146 2.29 -14.26 -15.49
C GLU A 146 1.54 -15.46 -14.92
N ILE A 147 2.20 -16.23 -14.06
CA ILE A 147 1.54 -17.35 -13.38
C ILE A 147 0.82 -16.87 -12.14
N LEU A 148 -0.37 -17.44 -11.91
CA LEU A 148 -1.02 -17.43 -10.61
C LEU A 148 -0.47 -18.62 -9.82
N ALA A 149 0.50 -18.36 -8.96
CA ALA A 149 1.15 -19.39 -8.17
C ALA A 149 0.30 -19.81 -6.97
N LEU A 150 -0.59 -18.94 -6.50
CA LEU A 150 -1.55 -19.18 -5.44
C LEU A 150 -2.96 -18.83 -5.92
N ASN A 151 -3.98 -19.34 -5.21
CA ASN A 151 -5.36 -19.01 -5.53
C ASN A 151 -5.62 -17.52 -5.25
N PRO A 152 -6.29 -16.80 -6.16
CA PRO A 152 -6.78 -15.45 -5.89
C PRO A 152 -7.64 -15.40 -4.64
N VAL A 153 -7.61 -14.25 -3.97
CA VAL A 153 -8.44 -13.96 -2.80
C VAL A 153 -9.36 -12.79 -3.10
N SER A 154 -10.59 -12.85 -2.60
CA SER A 154 -11.48 -11.69 -2.60
C SER A 154 -11.11 -10.80 -1.42
N ARG A 155 -10.84 -9.51 -1.68
CA ARG A 155 -10.52 -8.52 -0.65
C ARG A 155 -11.38 -7.28 -0.85
N GLU A 156 -11.75 -6.67 0.26
CA GLU A 156 -12.41 -5.38 0.25
C GLU A 156 -11.42 -4.30 -0.23
N VAL A 157 -11.83 -3.51 -1.23
CA VAL A 157 -11.10 -2.35 -1.73
C VAL A 157 -11.36 -1.19 -0.78
N HIS A 158 -10.29 -0.57 -0.32
CA HIS A 158 -10.37 0.57 0.57
C HIS A 158 -11.00 1.79 -0.11
N HIS A 159 -12.11 2.21 0.49
CA HIS A 159 -12.93 3.35 0.08
C HIS A 159 -13.42 4.08 1.35
N PRO A 160 -12.63 5.02 1.90
CA PRO A 160 -12.96 5.70 3.16
C PRO A 160 -14.00 6.82 3.01
N TYR A 161 -14.52 7.00 1.81
CA TYR A 161 -15.38 8.12 1.45
C TYR A 161 -16.85 7.88 1.84
N SER A 162 -17.59 8.98 2.00
CA SER A 162 -18.96 8.98 2.50
C SER A 162 -19.96 8.20 1.64
N ASP A 163 -19.65 7.98 0.36
CA ASP A 163 -20.49 7.22 -0.57
C ASP A 163 -20.11 5.74 -0.68
N LYS A 164 -19.37 5.20 0.29
CA LYS A 164 -19.06 3.77 0.38
C LYS A 164 -20.33 2.91 0.28
N PRO A 165 -20.39 1.94 -0.65
CA PRO A 165 -21.49 0.98 -0.71
C PRO A 165 -21.65 0.20 0.62
N SER A 166 -22.89 -0.11 0.99
CA SER A 166 -23.19 -0.84 2.24
C SER A 166 -22.55 -2.24 2.30
N THR A 167 -22.39 -2.88 1.14
CA THR A 167 -21.70 -4.17 0.98
C THR A 167 -20.19 -4.04 0.81
N GLY A 168 -19.65 -2.82 0.82
CA GLY A 168 -18.27 -2.54 0.41
C GLY A 168 -18.02 -2.80 -1.08
N ILE A 169 -16.79 -2.51 -1.51
CA ILE A 169 -16.29 -2.82 -2.84
C ILE A 169 -15.35 -4.01 -2.69
N HIS A 170 -15.50 -5.07 -3.50
CA HIS A 170 -14.68 -6.28 -3.40
C HIS A 170 -14.07 -6.62 -4.75
N ILE A 171 -12.81 -7.08 -4.75
CA ILE A 171 -12.10 -7.46 -5.98
C ILE A 171 -11.34 -8.77 -5.79
N GLN A 172 -11.23 -9.58 -6.84
CA GLN A 172 -10.31 -10.71 -6.88
C GLN A 172 -8.89 -10.19 -7.06
N CYS A 173 -8.00 -10.55 -6.15
CA CYS A 173 -6.62 -10.09 -6.18
C CYS A 173 -5.63 -11.17 -5.76
N TYR A 174 -4.35 -10.90 -5.98
CA TYR A 174 -3.27 -11.75 -5.49
C TYR A 174 -3.31 -11.78 -3.97
N CYS A 175 -3.05 -12.96 -3.40
CA CYS A 175 -2.80 -13.06 -1.96
C CYS A 175 -1.50 -12.32 -1.59
N PHE A 176 -1.34 -12.02 -0.30
CA PHE A 176 -0.22 -11.20 0.18
C PHE A 176 1.14 -11.83 -0.12
N GLU A 177 1.29 -13.14 0.11
CA GLU A 177 2.51 -13.89 -0.18
C GLU A 177 2.88 -13.81 -1.66
N GLU A 178 1.90 -13.87 -2.56
CA GLU A 178 2.16 -13.81 -4.00
C GLU A 178 2.58 -12.41 -4.45
N LEU A 179 1.93 -11.35 -3.92
CA LEU A 179 2.37 -9.97 -4.16
C LEU A 179 3.81 -9.77 -3.67
N PHE A 180 4.14 -10.30 -2.49
CA PHE A 180 5.47 -10.13 -1.91
C PHE A 180 6.53 -10.90 -2.70
N ALA A 181 6.26 -12.16 -3.07
CA ALA A 181 7.11 -12.93 -3.98
C ALA A 181 7.33 -12.19 -5.30
N GLU A 182 6.27 -11.64 -5.89
CA GLU A 182 6.35 -10.93 -7.16
C GLU A 182 7.21 -9.66 -7.07
N LYS A 183 7.15 -8.93 -5.95
CA LYS A 183 8.00 -7.76 -5.69
C LYS A 183 9.47 -8.12 -5.49
N ILE A 184 9.76 -9.21 -4.79
CA ILE A 184 11.14 -9.70 -4.65
C ILE A 184 11.69 -10.14 -6.01
N ARG A 185 10.88 -10.86 -6.79
CA ARG A 185 11.23 -11.27 -8.15
C ARG A 185 11.43 -10.07 -9.08
N ALA A 186 10.58 -9.04 -9.00
CA ALA A 186 10.75 -7.80 -9.76
C ALA A 186 12.03 -7.05 -9.35
N LEU A 187 12.30 -6.93 -8.04
CA LEU A 187 13.55 -6.35 -7.53
C LEU A 187 14.77 -7.06 -8.11
N ALA A 188 14.73 -8.39 -8.15
CA ALA A 188 15.80 -9.19 -8.74
C ALA A 188 15.93 -9.02 -10.25
N GLU A 189 14.81 -8.92 -10.97
CA GLU A 189 14.80 -8.81 -12.43
C GLU A 189 15.33 -7.44 -12.88
N ARG A 190 14.77 -6.34 -12.35
CA ARG A 190 15.01 -4.97 -12.85
C ARG A 190 15.72 -4.01 -11.90
N LEU A 191 15.87 -4.37 -10.62
CA LEU A 191 16.56 -3.59 -9.58
C LEU A 191 16.18 -2.09 -9.56
N ARG A 192 14.88 -1.78 -9.48
CA ARG A 192 14.40 -0.38 -9.47
C ARG A 192 14.09 0.12 -8.04
N PRO A 193 14.23 1.44 -7.78
CA PRO A 193 13.90 2.07 -6.50
C PRO A 193 12.56 1.65 -5.91
N ARG A 194 11.51 1.61 -6.74
CA ARG A 194 10.17 1.24 -6.30
C ARG A 194 10.11 -0.19 -5.77
N ASP A 195 10.83 -1.13 -6.38
CA ASP A 195 10.82 -2.52 -5.90
C ASP A 195 11.55 -2.66 -4.57
N LEU A 196 12.67 -1.95 -4.39
CA LEU A 196 13.38 -1.95 -3.12
C LEU A 196 12.49 -1.36 -2.01
N TYR A 197 11.87 -0.21 -2.28
CA TYR A 197 10.91 0.41 -1.37
C TYR A 197 9.79 -0.56 -1.00
N ASP A 198 9.19 -1.20 -2.01
CA ASP A 198 8.07 -2.12 -1.87
C ASP A 198 8.45 -3.35 -1.03
N VAL A 199 9.58 -4.01 -1.34
CA VAL A 199 10.07 -5.21 -0.62
C VAL A 199 10.33 -4.92 0.86
N ILE A 200 10.97 -3.79 1.18
CA ILE A 200 11.25 -3.41 2.56
C ILE A 200 9.94 -3.09 3.31
N HIS A 201 9.02 -2.36 2.69
CA HIS A 201 7.72 -2.07 3.32
C HIS A 201 6.90 -3.33 3.58
N LEU A 202 6.87 -4.26 2.63
CA LEU A 202 6.19 -5.54 2.80
C LEU A 202 6.77 -6.34 3.97
N LYS A 203 8.10 -6.31 4.15
CA LYS A 203 8.76 -6.93 5.31
C LYS A 203 8.38 -6.26 6.63
N ARG A 204 8.26 -4.93 6.63
CA ARG A 204 7.93 -4.08 7.80
C ARG A 204 6.46 -4.18 8.22
N HIS A 205 5.53 -4.52 7.31
CA HIS A 205 4.13 -4.75 7.63
C HIS A 205 3.95 -6.10 8.34
N ASN A 206 4.20 -6.07 9.65
CA ASN A 206 4.30 -7.27 10.46
C ASN A 206 2.96 -7.99 10.66
N SER A 207 1.85 -7.25 10.65
CA SER A 207 0.50 -7.76 10.92
C SER A 207 0.01 -8.80 9.91
N MET A 208 0.49 -8.80 8.66
CA MET A 208 0.07 -9.78 7.66
C MET A 208 0.64 -11.19 7.94
N ASN A 209 1.72 -11.28 8.74
CA ASN A 209 2.40 -12.52 9.11
C ASN A 209 2.47 -13.57 7.97
N PRO A 210 3.06 -13.20 6.81
CA PRO A 210 3.08 -14.08 5.64
C PRO A 210 3.72 -15.42 5.98
N ASN A 211 3.15 -16.50 5.46
CA ASN A 211 3.77 -17.81 5.61
C ASN A 211 5.06 -17.85 4.77
N ARG A 212 6.20 -17.84 5.46
CA ARG A 212 7.53 -17.84 4.86
C ARG A 212 7.76 -18.99 3.87
N ASP A 213 7.25 -20.19 4.16
CA ASP A 213 7.42 -21.34 3.28
C ASP A 213 6.62 -21.19 1.98
N ILE A 214 5.38 -20.70 2.10
CA ILE A 214 4.54 -20.38 0.94
C ILE A 214 5.17 -19.25 0.11
N LEU A 215 5.67 -18.21 0.77
CA LEU A 215 6.35 -17.08 0.11
C LEU A 215 7.57 -17.57 -0.69
N MET A 216 8.44 -18.38 -0.10
CA MET A 216 9.64 -18.90 -0.77
C MET A 216 9.29 -19.83 -1.94
N ASP A 217 8.33 -20.74 -1.77
CA ASP A 217 7.85 -21.62 -2.84
C ASP A 217 7.27 -20.82 -4.01
N THR A 218 6.46 -19.81 -3.69
CA THR A 218 5.86 -18.90 -4.68
C THR A 218 6.91 -18.08 -5.41
N LEU A 219 7.91 -17.56 -4.70
CA LEU A 219 9.03 -16.85 -5.29
C LEU A 219 9.81 -17.74 -6.27
N LYS A 220 10.10 -18.99 -5.90
CA LYS A 220 10.78 -19.96 -6.77
C LYS A 220 9.99 -20.20 -8.06
N LYS A 221 8.69 -20.50 -7.96
CA LYS A 221 7.81 -20.72 -9.12
C LYS A 221 7.79 -19.51 -10.05
N LYS A 222 7.66 -18.28 -9.51
CA LYS A 222 7.66 -17.05 -10.31
C LYS A 222 9.02 -16.77 -10.96
N CYS A 223 10.12 -17.01 -10.25
CA CYS A 223 11.47 -16.89 -10.81
C CYS A 223 11.70 -17.88 -11.95
N GLU A 224 11.33 -19.16 -11.75
CA GLU A 224 11.44 -20.21 -12.77
C GLU A 224 10.64 -19.88 -14.02
N PHE A 225 9.37 -19.48 -13.85
CA PHE A 225 8.52 -19.05 -14.95
C PHE A 225 9.12 -17.87 -15.73
N LYS A 226 9.78 -16.93 -15.04
CA LYS A 226 10.44 -15.79 -15.67
C LYS A 226 11.84 -16.11 -16.22
N GLY A 227 12.35 -17.32 -16.03
CA GLY A 227 13.66 -17.76 -16.51
C GLY A 227 14.84 -17.18 -15.72
N ILE A 228 14.63 -16.79 -14.47
CA ILE A 228 15.67 -16.20 -13.60
C ILE A 228 15.91 -17.07 -12.37
N GLN A 229 17.12 -16.99 -11.80
CA GLN A 229 17.43 -17.68 -10.56
C GLN A 229 16.72 -17.02 -9.37
N THR A 230 16.41 -17.81 -8.34
CA THR A 230 15.88 -17.27 -7.08
C THR A 230 16.90 -16.31 -6.46
N PRO A 231 16.51 -15.07 -6.15
CA PRO A 231 17.46 -14.03 -5.77
C PRO A 231 17.98 -14.19 -4.34
N SER A 232 19.25 -13.83 -4.16
CA SER A 232 19.90 -13.61 -2.87
C SER A 232 20.41 -12.18 -2.77
N MET A 233 20.81 -11.77 -1.56
CA MET A 233 21.46 -10.47 -1.37
C MET A 233 22.72 -10.34 -2.25
N ASN A 234 23.54 -11.41 -2.34
CA ASN A 234 24.76 -11.42 -3.15
C ASN A 234 24.45 -11.23 -4.64
N SER A 235 23.42 -11.90 -5.17
CA SER A 235 23.04 -11.74 -6.58
C SER A 235 22.51 -10.35 -6.89
N ILE A 236 21.85 -9.69 -5.94
CA ILE A 236 21.36 -8.32 -6.11
C ILE A 236 22.50 -7.30 -5.99
N ALA A 237 23.40 -7.47 -5.03
CA ALA A 237 24.53 -6.56 -4.84
C ALA A 237 25.53 -6.59 -6.00
N ALA A 238 25.67 -7.75 -6.67
CA ALA A 238 26.58 -7.92 -7.80
C ALA A 238 26.07 -7.31 -9.12
N LYS A 239 24.82 -6.84 -9.17
CA LYS A 239 24.22 -6.30 -10.40
C LYS A 239 24.77 -4.93 -10.77
N PRO A 240 25.08 -4.67 -12.06
CA PRO A 240 25.53 -3.36 -12.51
C PRO A 240 24.49 -2.25 -12.27
N GLU A 241 23.20 -2.58 -12.32
CA GLU A 241 22.09 -1.65 -12.07
C GLU A 241 22.07 -1.10 -10.63
N ARG A 242 22.90 -1.62 -9.72
CA ARG A 242 23.01 -1.13 -8.34
C ARG A 242 23.42 0.34 -8.26
N ALA A 243 24.25 0.82 -9.18
CA ALA A 243 24.63 2.24 -9.21
C ALA A 243 23.43 3.12 -9.59
N GLU A 244 22.63 2.69 -10.57
CA GLU A 244 21.41 3.40 -11.01
C GLU A 244 20.31 3.39 -9.95
N LEU A 245 20.23 2.32 -9.15
CA LEU A 245 19.23 2.19 -8.09
C LEU A 245 19.25 3.36 -7.10
N GLU A 246 20.43 3.84 -6.75
CA GLU A 246 20.59 4.94 -5.80
C GLU A 246 20.40 6.31 -6.48
N SER A 247 20.96 6.50 -7.68
CA SER A 247 20.82 7.76 -8.41
C SER A 247 19.36 8.05 -8.77
N GLU A 248 18.58 7.00 -9.09
CA GLU A 248 17.17 7.13 -9.44
C GLU A 248 16.21 7.11 -8.25
N TRP A 249 16.72 6.96 -7.01
CA TRP A 249 15.89 6.89 -5.81
C TRP A 249 14.95 8.09 -5.69
N LYS A 250 15.49 9.30 -5.82
CA LYS A 250 14.72 10.54 -5.74
C LYS A 250 13.79 10.72 -6.92
N ASN A 251 14.25 10.41 -8.13
CA ASN A 251 13.48 10.62 -9.36
C ASN A 251 12.22 9.73 -9.39
N MET A 252 12.38 8.46 -9.02
CA MET A 252 11.30 7.47 -9.15
C MET A 252 10.31 7.45 -7.97
N LEU A 253 10.72 7.90 -6.77
CA LEU A 253 9.89 7.86 -5.57
C LEU A 253 9.49 9.25 -5.03
N GLY A 254 10.23 10.31 -5.34
CA GLY A 254 10.05 11.62 -4.71
C GLY A 254 8.68 12.26 -4.93
N HIS A 255 7.98 11.90 -6.02
CA HIS A 255 6.61 12.35 -6.31
C HIS A 255 5.53 11.40 -5.79
N GLN A 256 5.90 10.21 -5.32
CA GLN A 256 5.01 9.16 -4.82
C GLN A 256 4.95 9.11 -3.29
N LEU A 257 5.80 9.89 -2.61
CA LEU A 257 5.98 9.93 -1.17
C LEU A 257 5.90 11.36 -0.68
N SER A 258 5.27 11.58 0.48
CA SER A 258 5.21 12.90 1.10
C SER A 258 6.60 13.39 1.54
N VAL A 259 7.40 12.50 2.13
CA VAL A 259 8.82 12.71 2.41
C VAL A 259 9.60 11.50 1.93
N LEU A 260 10.60 11.71 1.08
CA LEU A 260 11.47 10.66 0.58
C LEU A 260 12.42 10.20 1.71
N PRO A 261 12.34 8.94 2.19
CA PRO A 261 13.28 8.45 3.18
C PRO A 261 14.67 8.21 2.56
N PRO A 262 15.74 8.20 3.38
CA PRO A 262 17.11 7.95 2.92
C PRO A 262 17.24 6.58 2.24
N PHE A 263 17.99 6.52 1.14
CA PHE A 263 18.22 5.28 0.40
C PHE A 263 18.97 4.24 1.24
N GLU A 264 20.05 4.64 1.94
CA GLU A 264 20.87 3.77 2.80
C GLU A 264 20.03 2.93 3.76
N GLN A 265 18.98 3.51 4.33
CA GLN A 265 18.09 2.84 5.26
C GLN A 265 17.43 1.61 4.63
N PHE A 266 17.01 1.70 3.37
CA PHE A 266 16.36 0.60 2.65
C PHE A 266 17.38 -0.43 2.19
N TRP A 267 18.53 0.04 1.71
CA TRP A 267 19.59 -0.85 1.26
C TRP A 267 20.17 -1.70 2.39
N GLN A 268 20.41 -1.10 3.56
CA GLN A 268 20.96 -1.80 4.73
C GLN A 268 19.97 -2.79 5.36
N GLU A 269 18.66 -2.60 5.17
CA GLU A 269 17.64 -3.52 5.65
C GLU A 269 17.39 -4.72 4.72
N LEU A 270 17.77 -4.60 3.43
CA LEU A 270 17.52 -5.64 2.44
C LEU A 270 18.13 -7.01 2.78
N PRO A 271 19.37 -7.12 3.34
CA PRO A 271 19.93 -8.40 3.76
C PRO A 271 19.00 -9.17 4.73
N ALA A 272 18.40 -8.47 5.69
CA ALA A 272 17.50 -9.08 6.68
C ALA A 272 16.21 -9.65 6.05
N VAL A 273 15.78 -9.13 4.90
CA VAL A 273 14.68 -9.75 4.13
C VAL A 273 15.10 -11.12 3.63
N PHE A 274 16.27 -11.23 3.00
CA PHE A 274 16.77 -12.50 2.46
C PHE A 274 17.09 -13.48 3.57
N GLU A 275 17.79 -13.07 4.62
CA GLU A 275 18.07 -13.94 5.77
C GLU A 275 16.79 -14.52 6.37
N TRP A 276 15.73 -13.71 6.49
CA TRP A 276 14.44 -14.18 6.96
C TRP A 276 13.82 -15.20 6.01
N ILE A 277 13.72 -14.92 4.70
CA ILE A 277 13.07 -15.81 3.72
C ILE A 277 13.84 -17.13 3.55
N TYR A 278 15.18 -17.08 3.62
CA TYR A 278 16.06 -18.25 3.56
C TYR A 278 16.20 -19.00 4.90
N LYS A 279 15.49 -18.58 5.95
CA LYS A 279 15.54 -19.18 7.30
C LYS A 279 16.94 -19.14 7.95
N ILE A 280 17.77 -18.18 7.57
CA ILE A 280 19.07 -17.94 8.21
C ILE A 280 18.86 -17.26 9.56
N SER A 281 17.89 -16.35 9.65
CA SER A 281 17.49 -15.69 10.89
C SER A 281 15.97 -15.75 11.08
N GLU A 282 15.55 -15.80 12.34
CA GLU A 282 14.16 -15.56 12.69
C GLU A 282 13.88 -14.06 12.75
N ARG A 283 12.62 -13.68 12.57
CA ARG A 283 12.24 -12.28 12.69
C ARG A 283 12.45 -11.82 14.13
N ILE A 284 13.17 -10.73 14.32
CA ILE A 284 13.23 -10.02 15.59
C ILE A 284 11.82 -9.47 15.87
N VAL A 285 11.26 -9.83 17.02
CA VAL A 285 9.99 -9.29 17.50
C VAL A 285 10.32 -8.24 18.54
N GLU A 286 10.20 -6.96 18.17
CA GLU A 286 10.43 -5.87 19.10
C GLU A 286 9.32 -5.84 20.17
N PRO A 287 9.64 -5.51 21.44
CA PRO A 287 8.64 -5.44 22.49
C PRO A 287 7.64 -4.31 22.23
N GLN A 288 6.41 -4.45 22.70
CA GLN A 288 5.44 -3.35 22.66
C GLN A 288 5.89 -2.19 23.56
N ILE A 289 5.61 -0.96 23.13
CA ILE A 289 5.90 0.23 23.93
C ILE A 289 5.02 0.26 25.18
N SER A 290 5.63 0.52 26.35
CA SER A 290 4.94 0.56 27.64
C SER A 290 3.82 1.61 27.65
N SER A 291 2.69 1.28 28.27
CA SER A 291 1.57 2.22 28.44
C SER A 291 1.84 3.31 29.50
N MET A 292 2.99 3.26 30.19
CA MET A 292 3.38 4.20 31.25
C MET A 292 2.29 4.39 32.32
N ASN A 293 1.72 3.29 32.82
CA ASN A 293 0.64 3.26 33.81
C ASN A 293 -0.68 3.93 33.38
N LYS A 294 -0.86 4.30 32.10
CA LYS A 294 -2.15 4.76 31.58
C LYS A 294 -3.09 3.59 31.36
N VAL A 295 -4.35 3.77 31.73
CA VAL A 295 -5.41 2.80 31.47
C VAL A 295 -5.89 2.95 30.03
N ILE A 296 -5.58 1.95 29.21
CA ILE A 296 -5.88 1.90 27.78
C ILE A 296 -7.13 1.06 27.54
N ASP A 297 -7.99 1.53 26.65
CA ASP A 297 -9.08 0.74 26.11
C ASP A 297 -8.50 -0.36 25.21
N LYS A 298 -8.50 -1.61 25.71
CA LYS A 298 -8.00 -2.77 24.98
C LYS A 298 -8.95 -3.26 23.88
N THR A 299 -10.18 -2.76 23.84
CA THR A 299 -11.16 -3.12 22.81
C THR A 299 -11.00 -2.26 21.55
N TRP A 300 -10.42 -1.08 21.71
CA TRP A 300 -10.13 -0.17 20.61
C TRP A 300 -8.81 -0.50 19.92
N HIS A 301 -8.81 -0.46 18.59
CA HIS A 301 -7.64 -0.71 17.76
C HIS A 301 -7.53 0.38 16.70
N SER A 302 -6.30 0.74 16.33
CA SER A 302 -6.08 1.64 15.20
C SER A 302 -6.56 0.98 13.91
N PRO A 303 -7.29 1.70 13.03
CA PRO A 303 -7.62 1.22 11.70
C PRO A 303 -6.35 0.88 10.90
N ALA A 304 -6.42 -0.22 10.14
CA ALA A 304 -5.35 -0.62 9.22
C ALA A 304 -5.25 0.32 8.01
N MET A 305 -6.39 0.86 7.59
CA MET A 305 -6.54 1.81 6.51
C MET A 305 -6.94 3.16 7.06
N ALA A 306 -6.51 4.26 6.46
CA ALA A 306 -6.95 5.56 6.91
C ALA A 306 -8.46 5.71 6.89
N GLN A 307 -8.90 6.56 7.78
CA GLN A 307 -10.26 7.02 7.86
C GLN A 307 -10.20 8.52 8.08
N ALA A 308 -11.29 9.24 7.79
CA ALA A 308 -11.44 10.57 8.35
C ALA A 308 -11.46 10.46 9.88
N TRP A 309 -10.37 10.87 10.52
CA TRP A 309 -10.22 10.88 11.98
C TRP A 309 -11.00 12.02 12.62
N HIS A 310 -11.47 12.99 11.81
CA HIS A 310 -12.17 14.20 12.24
C HIS A 310 -11.42 15.00 13.32
N VAL A 311 -10.09 14.90 13.29
CA VAL A 311 -9.18 15.66 14.14
C VAL A 311 -8.34 16.59 13.28
N ASN A 312 -8.09 17.81 13.78
CA ASN A 312 -7.27 18.80 13.07
C ASN A 312 -5.76 18.46 13.04
N VAL A 313 -5.39 17.20 13.31
CA VAL A 313 -4.01 16.74 13.40
C VAL A 313 -3.79 15.68 12.34
N PRO A 314 -2.75 15.79 11.51
CA PRO A 314 -2.54 14.88 10.40
C PRO A 314 -1.92 13.56 10.91
N ILE A 315 -2.75 12.70 11.52
CA ILE A 315 -2.34 11.38 12.04
C ILE A 315 -1.65 10.56 10.95
N GLU A 316 -2.12 10.70 9.71
CA GLU A 316 -1.60 9.95 8.57
C GLU A 316 -0.18 10.36 8.19
N ILE A 317 0.22 11.60 8.46
CA ILE A 317 1.62 12.03 8.35
C ILE A 317 2.50 11.30 9.38
N ILE A 318 1.98 11.07 10.59
CA ILE A 318 2.68 10.33 11.65
C ILE A 318 2.75 8.84 11.31
N ARG A 319 1.66 8.25 10.80
CA ARG A 319 1.63 6.85 10.33
C ARG A 319 2.57 6.63 9.15
N PHE A 320 2.62 7.57 8.21
CA PHE A 320 3.59 7.58 7.11
C PHE A 320 5.03 7.59 7.64
N ALA A 321 5.35 8.47 8.60
CA ALA A 321 6.68 8.51 9.20
C ALA A 321 7.03 7.19 9.91
N ALA A 322 6.09 6.60 10.66
CA ALA A 322 6.26 5.31 11.30
C ALA A 322 6.52 4.17 10.29
N ALA A 323 5.76 4.10 9.18
CA ALA A 323 5.96 3.12 8.10
C ALA A 323 7.35 3.21 7.46
N ASN A 324 7.83 4.44 7.29
CA ASN A 324 9.12 4.71 6.70
C ASN A 324 10.26 4.76 7.74
N ARG A 325 9.98 4.52 9.03
CA ARG A 325 10.90 4.66 10.18
C ARG A 325 11.62 6.01 10.21
N LEU A 326 10.87 7.07 9.97
CA LEU A 326 11.31 8.47 10.02
C LEU A 326 10.90 9.12 11.34
N CYS A 327 11.77 9.97 11.86
CA CYS A 327 11.49 10.81 13.01
C CYS A 327 10.55 11.96 12.63
N VAL A 328 9.76 12.40 13.61
CA VAL A 328 8.78 13.48 13.48
C VAL A 328 9.14 14.62 14.43
N ASN A 329 9.21 15.84 13.91
CA ASN A 329 9.20 17.06 14.71
C ASN A 329 7.77 17.29 15.20
N LEU A 330 7.54 17.09 16.49
CA LEU A 330 6.23 17.24 17.13
C LEU A 330 6.18 18.54 17.94
N ALA A 331 5.40 19.51 17.47
CA ALA A 331 5.09 20.73 18.20
C ALA A 331 3.92 20.49 19.17
N TYR A 332 4.15 20.67 20.47
CA TYR A 332 3.13 20.45 21.51
C TYR A 332 3.55 21.13 22.81
N ASN A 333 2.61 21.75 23.53
CA ASN A 333 2.91 22.65 24.66
C ASN A 333 3.94 23.74 24.30
N ASN A 334 3.80 24.35 23.12
CA ASN A 334 4.65 25.44 22.60
C ASN A 334 6.15 25.08 22.49
N THR A 335 6.48 23.78 22.45
CA THR A 335 7.85 23.28 22.26
C THR A 335 7.84 22.23 21.17
N SER A 336 8.93 22.18 20.39
CA SER A 336 9.16 21.12 19.42
C SER A 336 10.07 20.05 20.01
N ARG A 337 9.83 18.78 19.65
CA ARG A 337 10.77 17.70 19.90
C ARG A 337 10.78 16.72 18.74
N LEU A 338 11.95 16.18 18.48
CA LEU A 338 12.12 15.07 17.56
C LEU A 338 11.72 13.76 18.25
N ILE A 339 10.77 13.05 17.66
CA ILE A 339 10.23 11.80 18.20
C ILE A 339 10.27 10.67 17.17
N GLU A 340 10.38 9.45 17.68
CA GLU A 340 10.17 8.18 16.98
C GLU A 340 8.73 7.73 17.25
N PRO A 341 7.83 7.77 16.26
CA PRO A 341 6.43 7.40 16.46
C PRO A 341 6.26 5.86 16.46
N TYR A 342 5.63 5.31 17.50
CA TYR A 342 5.46 3.85 17.63
C TYR A 342 4.00 3.38 17.63
N SER A 343 3.12 3.98 18.44
CA SER A 343 1.77 3.44 18.65
C SER A 343 0.72 4.52 18.84
N LEU A 344 -0.50 4.27 18.37
CA LEU A 344 -1.70 5.06 18.66
C LEU A 344 -2.66 4.22 19.49
N ARG A 345 -3.08 4.73 20.64
CA ARG A 345 -3.96 4.01 21.58
C ARG A 345 -5.07 4.94 22.08
N LYS A 346 -6.20 4.38 22.48
CA LYS A 346 -7.31 5.15 23.08
C LYS A 346 -7.31 4.98 24.61
N SER A 347 -7.39 6.08 25.36
CA SER A 347 -7.60 6.03 26.81
C SER A 347 -9.03 5.62 27.14
N GLN A 348 -9.29 5.14 28.36
CA GLN A 348 -10.68 4.92 28.83
C GLN A 348 -11.55 6.17 28.73
N ASP A 349 -10.98 7.36 28.95
CA ASP A 349 -11.68 8.65 28.80
C ASP A 349 -11.89 9.07 27.33
N GLY A 350 -11.67 8.16 26.37
CA GLY A 350 -11.93 8.39 24.95
C GLY A 350 -10.87 9.17 24.17
N ASN A 351 -9.79 9.64 24.80
CA ASN A 351 -8.75 10.42 24.14
C ASN A 351 -7.78 9.54 23.35
N LEU A 352 -7.38 9.98 22.16
CA LEU A 352 -6.30 9.35 21.39
C LEU A 352 -4.93 9.76 21.94
N LEU A 353 -4.06 8.78 22.11
CA LEU A 353 -2.72 8.91 22.67
C LEU A 353 -1.68 8.38 21.69
N LEU A 354 -0.80 9.27 21.22
CA LEU A 354 0.40 8.92 20.46
C LEU A 354 1.53 8.54 21.43
N TYR A 355 1.91 7.27 21.41
CA TYR A 355 3.10 6.76 22.10
C TYR A 355 4.31 6.86 21.18
N ALA A 356 5.35 7.52 21.67
CA ALA A 356 6.55 7.80 20.92
C ALA A 356 7.78 7.84 21.84
N VAL A 357 8.96 7.74 21.26
CA VAL A 357 10.23 7.91 22.00
C VAL A 357 10.87 9.21 21.58
N LYS A 358 11.37 10.02 22.51
CA LYS A 358 12.19 11.19 22.14
C LYS A 358 13.51 10.71 21.56
N HIS A 359 13.80 11.10 20.32
CA HIS A 359 14.91 10.53 19.55
C HIS A 359 16.26 10.71 20.26
N GLN A 360 16.54 11.93 20.73
CA GLN A 360 17.84 12.29 21.33
C GLN A 360 18.12 11.63 22.68
N ILE A 361 17.10 11.41 23.51
CA ILE A 361 17.28 10.96 24.91
C ILE A 361 16.69 9.58 25.20
N GLY A 362 16.00 8.97 24.23
CA GLY A 362 15.43 7.62 24.38
C GLY A 362 14.25 7.50 25.34
N GLU A 363 13.67 8.61 25.78
CA GLU A 363 12.58 8.65 26.75
C GLU A 363 11.22 8.35 26.09
N VAL A 364 10.51 7.34 26.59
CA VAL A 364 9.12 7.04 26.18
C VAL A 364 8.17 8.12 26.67
N ARG A 365 7.30 8.61 25.79
CA ARG A 365 6.28 9.62 26.10
C ARG A 365 4.96 9.29 25.39
N ALA A 366 3.87 9.83 25.94
CA ALA A 366 2.52 9.67 25.41
C ALA A 366 1.87 11.05 25.28
N TYR A 367 1.54 11.43 24.05
CA TYR A 367 0.99 12.72 23.70
C TYR A 367 -0.49 12.60 23.37
N ARG A 368 -1.32 13.49 23.91
CA ARG A 368 -2.72 13.59 23.53
C ARG A 368 -2.84 14.15 22.11
N VAL A 369 -3.46 13.41 21.20
CA VAL A 369 -3.50 13.80 19.79
C VAL A 369 -4.21 15.14 19.61
N ASP A 370 -5.31 15.36 20.33
CA ASP A 370 -6.08 16.61 20.31
C ASP A 370 -5.31 17.85 20.79
N ARG A 371 -4.12 17.68 21.39
CA ARG A 371 -3.26 18.76 21.88
C ARG A 371 -2.00 18.98 21.03
N ILE A 372 -1.85 18.21 19.94
CA ILE A 372 -0.74 18.40 19.01
C ILE A 372 -0.97 19.70 18.23
N GLN A 373 0.05 20.57 18.22
CA GLN A 373 0.01 21.89 17.60
C GLN A 373 0.63 21.90 16.19
N GLY A 374 1.45 20.89 15.87
CA GLY A 374 2.09 20.77 14.56
C GLY A 374 2.89 19.46 14.45
N VAL A 375 3.01 18.98 13.22
CA VAL A 375 3.68 17.72 12.85
C VAL A 375 4.48 17.98 11.58
N GLU A 376 5.76 17.65 11.60
CA GLU A 376 6.62 17.68 10.41
C GLU A 376 7.47 16.41 10.37
N VAL A 377 7.44 15.70 9.24
CA VAL A 377 8.26 14.49 9.03
C VAL A 377 9.65 14.91 8.60
N THR A 378 10.65 14.36 9.28
CA THR A 378 12.05 14.64 8.98
C THR A 378 12.64 13.58 8.04
N LYS A 379 13.85 13.81 7.54
CA LYS A 379 14.64 12.79 6.83
C LYS A 379 15.50 11.95 7.77
N GLU A 380 15.47 12.24 9.06
CA GLU A 380 16.22 11.49 10.08
C GLU A 380 15.47 10.19 10.35
N SER A 381 16.15 9.07 10.15
CA SER A 381 15.59 7.74 10.35
C SER A 381 15.89 7.24 11.76
N PHE A 382 15.10 6.27 12.22
CA PHE A 382 15.36 5.58 13.48
C PHE A 382 15.33 4.07 13.29
N THR A 383 16.09 3.36 14.13
CA THR A 383 15.99 1.90 14.26
C THR A 383 14.98 1.59 15.37
N PRO A 384 13.89 0.86 15.08
CA PRO A 384 12.87 0.56 16.07
C PRO A 384 13.44 -0.16 17.30
N ARG A 385 13.13 0.38 18.48
CA ARG A 385 13.36 -0.29 19.79
C ARG A 385 12.14 -1.05 20.29
N TYR A 386 10.97 -0.66 19.77
CA TYR A 386 9.67 -1.21 20.09
C TYR A 386 8.93 -1.56 18.80
N ALA A 387 7.89 -2.37 18.90
CA ALA A 387 7.00 -2.64 17.79
C ALA A 387 6.38 -1.33 17.27
N VAL A 388 6.45 -1.12 15.95
CA VAL A 388 5.84 0.03 15.28
C VAL A 388 4.38 -0.32 14.94
N GLU A 389 3.50 -0.14 15.91
CA GLU A 389 2.07 -0.50 15.86
C GLU A 389 1.23 0.47 14.99
N LEU A 390 1.75 1.67 14.66
CA LEU A 390 1.05 2.67 13.82
C LEU A 390 0.78 2.21 12.37
N THR A 391 1.53 1.20 11.94
CA THR A 391 1.50 0.64 10.58
C THR A 391 0.84 -0.74 10.58
N GLU A 392 0.57 -1.27 11.77
CA GLU A 392 -0.05 -2.57 11.97
C GLU A 392 -1.57 -2.41 11.86
N SER A 393 -2.18 -3.34 11.13
CA SER A 393 -3.56 -3.73 11.40
C SER A 393 -3.59 -4.15 12.86
N GLY A 394 -4.54 -3.63 13.66
CA GLY A 394 -4.77 -4.14 15.02
C GLY A 394 -4.68 -5.68 15.09
N PRO A 395 -4.25 -6.26 16.22
CA PRO A 395 -3.81 -7.64 16.30
C PRO A 395 -4.79 -8.61 15.64
N LEU A 396 -4.28 -9.38 14.67
CA LEU A 396 -4.91 -10.64 14.30
C LEU A 396 -4.95 -11.51 15.56
N LEU A 397 -6.16 -11.83 16.02
CA LEU A 397 -6.37 -12.86 17.01
C LEU A 397 -5.73 -14.15 16.50
N ILE A 398 -4.54 -14.47 17.01
CA ILE A 398 -3.94 -15.79 16.87
C ILE A 398 -4.90 -16.75 17.58
N PRO A 399 -5.48 -17.77 16.90
CA PRO A 399 -6.21 -18.81 17.60
C PRO A 399 -5.23 -19.48 18.56
N LEU A 400 -5.48 -19.35 19.86
CA LEU A 400 -4.79 -20.16 20.86
C LEU A 400 -4.93 -21.63 20.43
N ARG A 401 -3.83 -22.24 20.02
CA ARG A 401 -3.73 -23.70 19.86
C ARG A 401 -4.20 -24.30 21.18
N LYS A 402 -5.41 -24.85 21.20
CA LYS A 402 -5.85 -25.75 22.27
C LYS A 402 -4.87 -26.91 22.26
N SER A 403 -3.97 -26.94 23.24
CA SER A 403 -3.24 -28.15 23.58
C SER A 403 -4.27 -29.16 24.07
N ASN A 404 -4.74 -30.03 23.17
CA ASN A 404 -5.42 -31.23 23.60
C ASN A 404 -4.37 -32.13 24.26
N ARG A 405 -4.21 -31.97 25.58
CA ARG A 405 -3.79 -33.06 26.45
C ARG A 405 -4.86 -34.15 26.32
N ARG A 406 -4.56 -35.23 25.62
CA ARG A 406 -5.27 -36.50 25.77
C ARG A 406 -4.62 -37.28 26.90
N ARG A 407 -5.51 -37.95 27.64
CA ARG A 407 -5.28 -38.85 28.76
C ARG A 407 -4.27 -39.94 28.46
#